data_AF-A0A0G0X3D7-F1
#
_entry.id   AF-A0A0G0X3D7-F1
#
_cell.length_a   1.000
_cell.length_b   1.000
_cell.length_c   1.000
_cell.angle_alpha   90.00
_cell.angle_beta   90.00
_cell.angle_gamma   90.00
#
_symmetry.space_group_name_H-M   'P 1'
#
loop_
_entity.id
_entity.type
_entity.pdbx_description
1 polymer ?
#
loop_
_entity_poly.entity_id
_entity_poly.type
_entity_poly.pdbx_seq_one_letter_code
_entity_poly.pdbx_strand_id
1 'polypeptide(L)'
;MLTKQDIIKKLQMFAKENGGKTPSQKVFFENTDVGIYDRMRFWPNYGALVREAGLTPNEFDKTKYNHDQLCRLFIRVVREEDKWPTRGILDVKHHADHSFPDSSTFYKKLGLTGELAKTILKFVGEKRGYRDIVDTCNSVLKEYEDSSLSSEGGVVPGYVYLGKQNGKYKIGKSKDPDRRREDITLLGPEPFELIHVIKTDDMNGIEKYWHERFKSKHKRAEWFSLSRADISAFKQWKKIA
;
A
#
# COMPACT_ATOMS: atom_id res chain seq x y z
N MET A 1 -2.79 -37.32 -6.73
CA MET A 1 -3.55 -36.12 -6.29
C MET A 1 -3.78 -36.25 -4.81
N LEU A 2 -3.56 -35.19 -4.03
CA LEU A 2 -3.78 -35.23 -2.57
C LEU A 2 -5.27 -35.29 -2.26
N THR A 3 -5.65 -36.13 -1.29
CA THR A 3 -7.02 -36.18 -0.79
C THR A 3 -7.28 -35.08 0.22
N LYS A 4 -8.56 -34.81 0.52
CA LYS A 4 -8.96 -33.85 1.56
C LYS A 4 -8.32 -34.18 2.91
N GLN A 5 -8.23 -35.45 3.28
CA GLN A 5 -7.62 -35.88 4.54
C GLN A 5 -6.09 -35.74 4.55
N ASP A 6 -5.42 -35.97 3.42
CA ASP A 6 -3.96 -35.81 3.33
C ASP A 6 -3.53 -34.37 3.61
N ILE A 7 -4.30 -33.41 3.08
CA ILE A 7 -4.04 -31.97 3.26
C ILE A 7 -4.26 -31.57 4.72
N ILE A 8 -5.33 -32.05 5.36
CA ILE A 8 -5.60 -31.80 6.79
C ILE A 8 -4.46 -32.36 7.66
N LYS A 9 -4.07 -33.63 7.45
CA LYS A 9 -3.01 -34.28 8.22
C LYS A 9 -1.68 -33.56 8.06
N LYS A 10 -1.32 -33.15 6.84
CA LYS A 10 -0.09 -32.37 6.59
C LYS A 10 -0.10 -31.03 7.33
N LEU A 11 -1.23 -30.32 7.33
CA LEU A 11 -1.35 -29.08 8.09
C LEU A 11 -1.22 -29.31 9.60
N GLN A 12 -1.84 -30.37 10.13
CA GLN A 12 -1.74 -30.73 11.55
C GLN A 12 -0.31 -31.12 11.96
N MET A 13 0.37 -31.92 11.13
CA MET A 13 1.77 -32.31 11.36
C MET A 13 2.68 -31.09 11.35
N PHE A 14 2.57 -30.25 10.31
CA PHE A 14 3.38 -29.04 10.19
C PHE A 14 3.14 -28.07 11.36
N ALA A 15 1.89 -27.90 11.80
CA ALA A 15 1.58 -27.08 12.96
C ALA A 15 2.19 -27.66 14.24
N LYS A 16 2.14 -29.00 14.44
CA LYS A 16 2.72 -29.69 15.59
C LYS A 16 4.25 -29.54 15.65
N GLU A 17 4.93 -29.68 14.51
CA GLU A 17 6.38 -29.47 14.38
C GLU A 17 6.79 -28.03 14.70
N ASN A 18 5.92 -27.05 14.42
CA ASN A 18 6.15 -25.64 14.68
C ASN A 18 5.55 -25.14 16.01
N GLY A 19 5.52 -26.01 17.03
CA GLY A 19 5.11 -25.64 18.38
C GLY A 19 3.60 -25.41 18.53
N GLY A 20 2.78 -26.09 17.71
CA GLY A 20 1.32 -26.05 17.76
C GLY A 20 0.69 -24.78 17.16
N LYS A 21 1.49 -23.90 16.55
CA LYS A 21 0.99 -22.65 15.95
C LYS A 21 0.50 -22.89 14.54
N THR A 22 -0.62 -22.27 14.18
CA THR A 22 -1.15 -22.28 12.81
C THR A 22 -0.19 -21.56 11.87
N PRO A 23 0.40 -22.24 10.88
CA PRO A 23 1.28 -21.59 9.92
C PRO A 23 0.49 -20.62 9.03
N SER A 24 1.14 -19.56 8.55
CA SER A 24 0.53 -18.72 7.52
C SER A 24 0.32 -19.51 6.23
N GLN A 25 -0.66 -19.11 5.41
CA GLN A 25 -0.95 -19.77 4.13
C GLN A 25 0.30 -19.90 3.25
N LYS A 26 1.11 -18.83 3.20
CA LYS A 26 2.36 -18.80 2.45
C LYS A 26 3.37 -19.82 2.98
N VAL A 27 3.63 -19.79 4.28
CA VAL A 27 4.60 -20.68 4.93
C VAL A 27 4.20 -22.15 4.75
N PHE A 28 2.91 -22.48 4.89
CA PHE A 28 2.44 -23.85 4.70
C PHE A 28 2.66 -24.35 3.28
N PHE A 29 2.32 -23.56 2.25
CA PHE A 29 2.48 -23.99 0.85
C PHE A 29 3.93 -23.98 0.35
N GLU A 30 4.78 -23.12 0.90
CA GLU A 30 6.22 -23.08 0.53
C GLU A 30 7.01 -24.21 1.18
N ASN A 31 6.56 -24.74 2.33
CA ASN A 31 7.28 -25.74 3.10
C ASN A 31 6.61 -27.12 3.10
N THR A 32 5.58 -27.30 2.28
CA THR A 32 4.95 -28.62 2.07
C THR A 32 4.74 -28.88 0.59
N ASP A 33 4.42 -30.12 0.25
CA ASP A 33 4.01 -30.57 -1.07
C ASP A 33 2.53 -30.23 -1.40
N VAL A 34 1.84 -29.49 -0.52
CA VAL A 34 0.46 -29.05 -0.75
C VAL A 34 0.46 -27.78 -1.59
N GLY A 35 -0.12 -27.82 -2.79
CA GLY A 35 -0.30 -26.66 -3.63
C GLY A 35 -1.57 -25.86 -3.31
N ILE A 36 -1.59 -24.59 -3.77
CA ILE A 36 -2.79 -23.72 -3.68
C ILE A 36 -4.00 -24.37 -4.37
N TYR A 37 -3.78 -25.04 -5.51
CA TYR A 37 -4.83 -25.71 -6.28
C TYR A 37 -5.38 -26.95 -5.57
N ASP A 38 -4.57 -27.65 -4.76
CA ASP A 38 -5.04 -28.80 -3.97
C ASP A 38 -6.02 -28.33 -2.89
N ARG A 39 -5.75 -27.19 -2.24
CA ARG A 39 -6.69 -26.55 -1.30
C ARG A 39 -7.98 -26.11 -1.99
N MET A 40 -7.89 -25.44 -3.15
CA MET A 40 -9.06 -24.86 -3.84
C MET A 40 -10.14 -25.88 -4.22
N ARG A 41 -9.77 -27.16 -4.34
CA ARG A 41 -10.71 -28.25 -4.61
C ARG A 41 -11.68 -28.51 -3.46
N PHE A 42 -11.30 -28.18 -2.23
CA PHE A 42 -12.06 -28.58 -1.03
C PHE A 42 -12.42 -27.41 -0.11
N TRP A 43 -11.68 -26.29 -0.14
CA TRP A 43 -11.93 -25.13 0.74
C TRP A 43 -11.91 -23.78 0.02
N PRO A 44 -12.86 -22.88 0.33
CA PRO A 44 -12.94 -21.56 -0.31
C PRO A 44 -11.78 -20.62 0.07
N ASN A 45 -11.28 -20.71 1.30
CA ASN A 45 -10.12 -19.96 1.79
C ASN A 45 -9.26 -20.81 2.73
N TYR A 46 -8.04 -20.36 3.03
CA TYR A 46 -7.13 -21.07 3.93
C TYR A 46 -7.68 -21.16 5.36
N GLY A 47 -8.42 -20.15 5.82
CA GLY A 47 -9.08 -20.18 7.14
C GLY A 47 -10.09 -21.32 7.29
N ALA A 48 -10.81 -21.69 6.22
CA ALA A 48 -11.72 -22.83 6.23
C ALA A 48 -10.98 -24.17 6.38
N LEU A 49 -9.86 -24.34 5.67
CA LEU A 49 -8.97 -25.50 5.86
C LEU A 49 -8.45 -25.57 7.30
N VAL A 50 -7.95 -24.46 7.84
CA VAL A 50 -7.40 -24.39 9.20
C VAL A 50 -8.45 -24.80 10.25
N ARG A 51 -9.68 -24.30 10.14
CA ARG A 51 -10.77 -24.67 11.06
C ARG A 51 -11.10 -26.16 10.96
N GLU A 52 -11.20 -26.70 9.75
CA GLU A 52 -11.49 -28.12 9.56
C GLU A 52 -10.34 -29.02 10.06
N ALA A 53 -9.11 -28.53 10.01
CA ALA A 53 -7.96 -29.20 10.61
C ALA A 53 -7.92 -29.13 12.15
N GLY A 54 -8.91 -28.51 12.80
CA GLY A 54 -8.97 -28.36 14.25
C GLY A 54 -7.97 -27.33 14.81
N LEU A 55 -7.46 -26.44 13.96
CA LEU A 55 -6.53 -25.39 14.34
C LEU A 55 -7.23 -24.03 14.39
N THR A 56 -6.66 -23.08 15.13
CA THR A 56 -7.19 -21.71 15.22
C THR A 56 -6.64 -20.85 14.08
N PRO A 57 -7.47 -20.25 13.21
CA PRO A 57 -7.01 -19.32 12.18
C PRO A 57 -6.16 -18.18 12.74
N ASN A 58 -5.13 -17.78 11.97
CA ASN A 58 -4.34 -16.61 12.33
C ASN A 58 -5.23 -15.36 12.36
N GLU A 59 -5.17 -14.62 13.45
CA GLU A 59 -5.80 -13.30 13.53
C GLU A 59 -5.04 -12.32 12.63
N PHE A 60 -5.79 -11.68 11.72
CA PHE A 60 -5.24 -10.70 10.79
C PHE A 60 -5.00 -9.33 11.45
N ASP A 61 -5.53 -9.12 12.64
CA ASP A 61 -5.44 -7.87 13.38
C ASP A 61 -4.84 -8.08 14.77
N LYS A 62 -3.51 -8.17 14.82
CA LYS A 62 -2.74 -8.34 16.07
C LYS A 62 -2.52 -7.03 16.83
N THR A 63 -3.27 -5.96 16.52
CA THR A 63 -3.07 -4.69 17.24
C THR A 63 -3.43 -4.90 18.70
N LYS A 64 -2.47 -4.66 19.61
CA LYS A 64 -2.71 -4.70 21.06
C LYS A 64 -3.51 -3.50 21.55
N TYR A 65 -3.69 -2.48 20.69
CA TYR A 65 -4.31 -1.21 21.03
C TYR A 65 -5.73 -1.17 20.49
N ASN A 66 -6.67 -0.83 21.36
CA ASN A 66 -8.00 -0.42 20.94
C ASN A 66 -7.99 1.01 20.37
N HIS A 67 -9.11 1.41 19.77
CA HIS A 67 -9.28 2.71 19.11
C HIS A 67 -8.92 3.88 20.03
N ASP A 68 -9.47 3.91 21.25
CA ASP A 68 -9.24 4.99 22.21
C ASP A 68 -7.79 5.06 22.71
N GLN A 69 -7.12 3.91 22.86
CA GLN A 69 -5.70 3.86 23.21
C GLN A 69 -4.85 4.48 22.10
N LEU A 70 -5.14 4.17 20.83
CA LEU A 70 -4.44 4.79 19.71
C LEU A 70 -4.68 6.30 19.68
N CYS A 71 -5.91 6.76 19.89
CA CYS A 71 -6.19 8.20 19.94
C CYS A 71 -5.39 8.90 21.06
N ARG A 72 -5.34 8.32 22.27
CA ARG A 72 -4.55 8.86 23.39
C ARG A 72 -3.06 8.91 23.10
N LEU A 73 -2.51 7.83 22.53
CA LEU A 73 -1.10 7.77 22.15
C LEU A 73 -0.76 8.81 21.06
N PHE A 74 -1.62 8.97 20.07
CA PHE A 74 -1.42 9.95 19.01
C PHE A 74 -1.46 11.38 19.57
N ILE A 75 -2.45 11.71 20.41
CA ILE A 75 -2.56 13.01 21.08
C ILE A 75 -1.31 13.32 21.92
N ARG A 76 -0.78 12.33 22.64
CA ARG A 76 0.46 12.48 23.40
C ARG A 76 1.61 12.91 22.49
N VAL A 77 1.75 12.29 21.32
CA VAL A 77 2.78 12.66 20.35
C VAL A 77 2.56 14.07 19.80
N VAL A 78 1.32 14.46 19.49
CA VAL A 78 1.02 15.84 19.03
C VAL A 78 1.53 16.87 20.04
N ARG A 79 1.33 16.63 21.34
CA ARG A 79 1.79 17.52 22.41
C ARG A 79 3.30 17.52 22.60
N GLU A 80 3.93 16.35 22.50
CA GLU A 80 5.39 16.23 22.62
C GLU A 80 6.12 16.98 21.49
N GLU A 81 5.54 17.00 20.29
CA GLU A 81 6.14 17.63 19.11
C GLU A 81 5.67 19.07 18.87
N ASP A 82 4.65 19.53 19.63
CA ASP A 82 3.95 20.81 19.46
C ASP A 82 3.45 21.05 18.02
N LYS A 83 3.12 19.97 17.30
CA LYS A 83 2.61 19.99 15.91
C LYS A 83 2.03 18.63 15.51
N TRP A 84 1.34 18.60 14.37
CA TRP A 84 0.87 17.34 13.80
C TRP A 84 2.04 16.42 13.41
N PRO A 85 2.13 15.20 13.98
CA PRO A 85 3.26 14.33 13.72
C PRO A 85 3.23 13.77 12.31
N THR A 86 4.39 13.82 11.65
CA THR A 86 4.60 13.12 10.38
C THR A 86 4.73 11.62 10.62
N ARG A 87 4.55 10.83 9.56
CA ARG A 87 4.79 9.38 9.62
C ARG A 87 6.17 9.03 10.17
N GLY A 88 7.20 9.77 9.78
CA GLY A 88 8.56 9.56 10.24
C GLY A 88 8.75 9.78 11.75
N ILE A 89 8.03 10.74 12.35
CA ILE A 89 8.05 10.94 13.81
C ILE A 89 7.49 9.71 14.53
N LEU A 90 6.36 9.18 14.04
CA LEU A 90 5.76 7.98 14.61
C LEU A 90 6.68 6.76 14.46
N ASP A 91 7.34 6.63 13.30
CA ASP A 91 8.30 5.55 13.04
C ASP A 91 9.52 5.64 13.98
N VAL A 92 10.08 6.84 14.18
CA VAL A 92 11.19 7.06 15.12
C VAL A 92 10.78 6.67 16.54
N LYS A 93 9.57 7.05 16.99
CA LYS A 93 9.07 6.64 18.31
C LYS A 93 8.87 5.13 18.43
N HIS A 94 8.33 4.47 17.41
CA HIS A 94 8.22 3.01 17.37
C HIS A 94 9.58 2.30 17.43
N HIS A 95 10.58 2.84 16.73
CA HIS A 95 11.93 2.29 16.76
C HIS A 95 12.63 2.50 18.10
N ALA A 96 12.36 3.61 18.78
CA ALA A 96 12.88 3.86 20.13
C ALA A 96 12.19 2.98 21.20
N ASP A 97 10.90 2.68 21.02
CA ASP A 97 10.12 1.84 21.91
C ASP A 97 9.14 0.96 21.11
N HIS A 98 9.44 -0.35 21.02
CA HIS A 98 8.58 -1.31 20.33
C HIS A 98 7.22 -1.56 21.04
N SER A 99 7.02 -1.01 22.25
CA SER A 99 5.72 -0.94 22.91
C SER A 99 4.87 0.25 22.44
N PHE A 100 5.42 1.15 21.62
CA PHE A 100 4.67 2.14 20.87
C PHE A 100 4.15 1.54 19.56
N PRO A 101 2.94 1.87 19.08
CA PRO A 101 2.41 1.33 17.83
C PRO A 101 3.20 1.79 16.60
N ASP A 102 3.33 0.92 15.61
CA ASP A 102 3.86 1.28 14.28
C ASP A 102 2.99 2.36 13.62
N SER A 103 3.60 3.26 12.82
CA SER A 103 2.86 4.33 12.14
C SER A 103 1.70 3.79 11.29
N SER A 104 1.90 2.64 10.62
CA SER A 104 0.86 2.01 9.83
C SER A 104 -0.34 1.53 10.66
N THR A 105 -0.17 1.22 11.94
CA THR A 105 -1.28 0.85 12.84
C THR A 105 -2.21 2.04 13.07
N PHE A 106 -1.67 3.24 13.30
CA PHE A 106 -2.48 4.46 13.42
C PHE A 106 -3.27 4.70 12.13
N TYR A 107 -2.61 4.74 10.97
CA TYR A 107 -3.29 5.05 9.70
C TYR A 107 -4.31 4.01 9.27
N LYS A 108 -4.05 2.70 9.52
CA LYS A 108 -5.01 1.64 9.22
C LYS A 108 -6.26 1.70 10.12
N LYS A 109 -6.13 2.17 11.36
CA LYS A 109 -7.21 2.11 12.36
C LYS A 109 -7.97 3.42 12.55
N LEU A 110 -7.31 4.54 12.33
CA LEU A 110 -7.85 5.87 12.57
C LEU A 110 -8.02 6.68 11.27
N GLY A 111 -7.51 6.18 10.14
CA GLY A 111 -7.60 6.84 8.83
C GLY A 111 -6.32 7.57 8.41
N LEU A 112 -6.30 8.02 7.15
CA LEU A 112 -5.23 8.89 6.61
C LEU A 112 -5.38 10.32 7.16
N THR A 113 -4.41 11.20 6.92
CA THR A 113 -4.26 12.52 7.58
C THR A 113 -5.57 13.28 7.87
N GLY A 114 -6.43 13.52 6.87
CA GLY A 114 -7.71 14.21 7.08
C GLY A 114 -8.70 13.43 7.94
N GLU A 115 -8.87 12.13 7.66
CA GLU A 115 -9.76 11.25 8.45
C GLU A 115 -9.23 11.00 9.87
N LEU A 116 -7.91 10.95 10.03
CA LEU A 116 -7.24 10.87 11.33
C LEU A 116 -7.53 12.12 12.15
N ALA A 117 -7.42 13.32 11.57
CA ALA A 117 -7.77 14.56 12.25
C ALA A 117 -9.25 14.58 12.69
N LYS A 118 -10.18 14.17 11.82
CA LYS A 118 -11.61 14.01 12.18
C LYS A 118 -11.83 13.00 13.29
N THR A 119 -11.12 11.87 13.25
CA THR A 119 -11.19 10.81 14.25
C THR A 119 -10.71 11.30 15.61
N ILE A 120 -9.59 12.03 15.66
CA ILE A 120 -9.06 12.63 16.89
C ILE A 120 -10.03 13.68 17.44
N LEU A 121 -10.59 14.56 16.59
CA LEU A 121 -11.60 15.54 17.01
C LEU A 121 -12.82 14.86 17.63
N LYS A 122 -13.34 13.80 17.01
CA LYS A 122 -14.46 13.02 17.54
C LYS A 122 -14.13 12.36 18.88
N PHE A 123 -12.91 11.85 19.03
CA PHE A 123 -12.46 11.21 20.28
C PHE A 123 -12.33 12.21 21.44
N VAL A 124 -11.84 13.41 21.13
CA VAL A 124 -11.70 14.51 22.09
C VAL A 124 -13.09 15.08 22.46
N GLY A 125 -13.96 15.31 21.49
CA GLY A 125 -15.28 15.91 21.71
C GLY A 125 -15.18 17.27 22.40
N GLU A 126 -16.06 17.53 23.37
CA GLU A 126 -16.11 18.77 24.16
C GLU A 126 -15.30 18.70 25.47
N LYS A 127 -14.40 17.72 25.59
CA LYS A 127 -13.62 17.54 26.83
C LYS A 127 -12.73 18.75 27.10
N ARG A 128 -12.76 19.26 28.33
CA ARG A 128 -11.87 20.33 28.77
C ARG A 128 -10.40 19.88 28.68
N GLY A 129 -9.52 20.81 28.30
CA GLY A 129 -8.07 20.58 28.27
C GLY A 129 -7.52 19.98 26.98
N TYR A 130 -8.25 20.05 25.87
CA TYR A 130 -7.79 19.61 24.54
C TYR A 130 -7.87 20.71 23.46
N ARG A 131 -7.93 21.98 23.88
CA ARG A 131 -8.06 23.11 22.95
C ARG A 131 -6.89 23.15 21.96
N ASP A 132 -5.69 22.89 22.45
CA ASP A 132 -4.46 22.71 21.67
C ASP A 132 -4.62 21.66 20.55
N ILE A 133 -5.22 20.52 20.88
CA ILE A 133 -5.45 19.43 19.93
C ILE A 133 -6.52 19.81 18.91
N VAL A 134 -7.61 20.43 19.36
CA VAL A 134 -8.68 20.91 18.48
C VAL A 134 -8.13 21.91 17.47
N ASP A 135 -7.35 22.89 17.93
CA ASP A 135 -6.74 23.92 17.08
C ASP A 135 -5.77 23.28 16.07
N THR A 136 -4.93 22.34 16.51
CA THR A 136 -4.02 21.59 15.63
C THR A 136 -4.78 20.78 14.57
N CYS A 137 -5.81 20.03 14.97
CA CYS A 137 -6.62 19.23 14.06
C CYS A 137 -7.34 20.10 13.03
N ASN A 138 -7.89 21.24 13.43
CA ASN A 138 -8.57 22.17 12.53
C ASN A 138 -7.59 22.78 11.51
N SER A 139 -6.36 23.11 11.93
CA SER A 139 -5.31 23.56 11.00
C SER A 139 -5.01 22.50 9.94
N VAL A 140 -4.85 21.24 10.36
CA VAL A 140 -4.59 20.12 9.45
C VAL A 140 -5.75 19.87 8.50
N LEU A 141 -7.00 19.97 8.99
CA LEU A 141 -8.18 19.82 8.13
C LEU A 141 -8.27 20.91 7.09
N LYS A 142 -7.99 22.17 7.47
CA LYS A 142 -7.96 23.28 6.53
C LYS A 142 -6.90 23.08 5.44
N GLU A 143 -5.67 22.72 5.82
CA GLU A 143 -4.61 22.40 4.86
C GLU A 143 -4.98 21.22 3.95
N TYR A 144 -5.61 20.19 4.53
CA TYR A 144 -6.08 19.04 3.77
C TYR A 144 -7.18 19.43 2.78
N GLU A 145 -8.16 20.23 3.20
CA GLU A 145 -9.23 20.75 2.35
C GLU A 145 -8.66 21.62 1.22
N ASP A 146 -7.77 22.56 1.52
CA ASP A 146 -7.09 23.40 0.53
C ASP A 146 -6.30 22.54 -0.48
N SER A 147 -5.60 21.51 -0.01
CA SER A 147 -4.88 20.57 -0.88
C SER A 147 -5.83 19.69 -1.70
N SER A 148 -6.98 19.30 -1.12
CA SER A 148 -7.97 18.46 -1.79
C SER A 148 -8.72 19.24 -2.87
N LEU A 149 -9.04 20.51 -2.63
CA LEU A 149 -9.61 21.45 -3.59
C LEU A 149 -8.63 21.76 -4.73
N SER A 150 -7.32 21.72 -4.47
CA SER A 150 -6.31 21.79 -5.54
C SER A 150 -6.21 20.50 -6.37
N SER A 151 -6.71 19.38 -5.84
CA SER A 151 -6.69 18.05 -6.48
C SER A 151 -8.02 17.66 -7.14
N GLU A 152 -9.14 18.25 -6.71
CA GLU A 152 -10.45 18.18 -7.39
C GLU A 152 -10.59 19.37 -8.33
N GLY A 153 -10.13 19.21 -9.57
CA GLY A 153 -10.39 20.17 -10.66
C GLY A 153 -9.23 21.11 -11.03
N GLY A 154 -8.06 20.96 -10.41
CA GLY A 154 -6.84 21.53 -10.94
C GLY A 154 -6.32 20.69 -12.11
N VAL A 155 -6.54 21.13 -13.34
CA VAL A 155 -5.83 20.69 -14.55
C VAL A 155 -4.33 20.94 -14.31
N VAL A 156 -3.64 20.02 -13.63
CA VAL A 156 -2.20 20.14 -13.40
C VAL A 156 -1.51 19.50 -14.59
N PRO A 157 -0.96 20.29 -15.52
CA PRO A 157 -0.28 19.73 -16.68
C PRO A 157 0.89 18.88 -16.20
N GLY A 158 0.94 17.66 -16.71
CA GLY A 158 2.04 16.74 -16.50
C GLY A 158 2.20 15.82 -17.69
N TYR A 159 2.88 14.71 -17.47
CA TYR A 159 3.27 13.81 -18.53
C TYR A 159 3.07 12.37 -18.11
N VAL A 160 2.54 11.56 -19.03
CA VAL A 160 2.66 10.10 -18.99
C VAL A 160 3.77 9.70 -19.93
N TYR A 161 4.76 8.95 -19.45
CA TYR A 161 5.93 8.58 -20.22
C TYR A 161 6.05 7.07 -20.41
N LEU A 162 6.72 6.72 -21.50
CA LEU A 162 7.25 5.39 -21.75
C LEU A 162 8.77 5.50 -21.71
N GLY A 163 9.42 4.66 -20.92
CA GLY A 163 10.87 4.51 -20.96
C GLY A 163 11.31 3.06 -20.92
N LYS A 164 12.61 2.82 -21.07
CA LYS A 164 13.19 1.50 -21.22
C LYS A 164 14.46 1.36 -20.40
N GLN A 165 14.63 0.18 -19.82
CA GLN A 165 15.82 -0.20 -19.06
C GLN A 165 15.91 -1.72 -19.05
N ASN A 166 17.11 -2.28 -19.26
CA ASN A 166 17.35 -3.73 -19.26
C ASN A 166 16.32 -4.53 -20.09
N GLY A 167 16.08 -4.08 -21.32
CA GLY A 167 15.15 -4.71 -22.27
C GLY A 167 13.65 -4.67 -21.90
N LYS A 168 13.28 -4.04 -20.78
CA LYS A 168 11.90 -3.89 -20.31
C LYS A 168 11.45 -2.44 -20.44
N TYR A 169 10.13 -2.25 -20.48
CA TYR A 169 9.53 -0.95 -20.66
C TYR A 169 8.76 -0.54 -19.41
N LYS A 170 8.85 0.73 -19.02
CA LYS A 170 8.13 1.31 -17.89
C LYS A 170 7.14 2.34 -18.41
N ILE A 171 5.91 2.28 -17.92
CA ILE A 171 4.88 3.30 -18.15
C ILE A 171 4.58 3.95 -16.82
N GLY A 172 4.88 5.24 -16.71
CA GLY A 172 4.64 6.00 -15.49
C GLY A 172 4.23 7.44 -15.79
N LYS A 173 3.92 8.19 -14.74
CA LYS A 173 3.62 9.62 -14.83
C LYS A 173 4.58 10.48 -14.02
N SER A 174 4.79 11.72 -14.46
CA SER A 174 5.61 12.73 -13.77
C SER A 174 5.22 14.14 -14.20
N LYS A 175 5.45 15.12 -13.32
CA LYS A 175 5.45 16.55 -13.70
C LYS A 175 6.73 16.93 -14.46
N ASP A 176 7.82 16.19 -14.22
CA ASP A 176 9.13 16.37 -14.84
C ASP A 176 9.70 15.00 -15.26
N PRO A 177 9.51 14.59 -16.52
CA PRO A 177 10.01 13.31 -17.03
C PRO A 177 11.54 13.20 -17.07
N ASP A 178 12.26 14.32 -17.25
CA ASP A 178 13.72 14.33 -17.33
C ASP A 178 14.35 14.09 -15.96
N ARG A 179 13.86 14.79 -14.93
CA ARG A 179 14.26 14.49 -13.54
C ARG A 179 13.89 13.06 -13.17
N ARG A 180 12.71 12.60 -13.58
CA ARG A 180 12.28 11.22 -13.29
C ARG A 180 13.17 10.18 -13.97
N ARG A 181 13.66 10.45 -15.18
CA ARG A 181 14.66 9.62 -15.88
C ARG A 181 15.94 9.52 -15.07
N GLU A 182 16.44 10.62 -14.52
CA GLU A 182 17.64 10.67 -13.68
C GLU A 182 17.46 9.88 -12.39
N ASP A 183 16.35 10.07 -11.68
CA ASP A 183 16.02 9.32 -10.45
C ASP A 183 15.99 7.80 -10.70
N ILE A 184 15.38 7.36 -11.80
CA ILE A 184 15.29 5.93 -12.14
C ILE A 184 16.65 5.38 -12.57
N THR A 185 17.45 6.17 -13.27
CA THR A 185 18.81 5.82 -13.66
C THR A 185 19.69 5.61 -12.43
N LEU A 186 19.63 6.53 -11.46
CA LEU A 186 20.41 6.46 -10.22
C LEU A 186 20.10 5.21 -9.39
N LEU A 187 18.84 4.76 -9.40
CA LEU A 187 18.39 3.58 -8.65
C LEU A 187 18.59 2.26 -9.40
N GLY A 188 19.00 2.30 -10.66
CA GLY A 188 19.10 1.13 -11.53
C GLY A 188 20.53 0.76 -11.91
N PRO A 189 20.76 -0.47 -12.40
CA PRO A 189 22.08 -0.91 -12.84
C PRO A 189 22.49 -0.34 -14.20
N GLU A 190 21.55 0.24 -14.95
CA GLU A 190 21.74 0.76 -16.31
C GLU A 190 21.00 2.10 -16.50
N PRO A 191 21.38 2.94 -17.48
CA PRO A 191 20.62 4.14 -17.82
C PRO A 191 19.17 3.86 -18.18
N PHE A 192 18.26 4.69 -17.66
CA PHE A 192 16.86 4.70 -18.08
C PHE A 192 16.70 5.54 -19.35
N GLU A 193 16.28 4.91 -20.45
CA GLU A 193 16.03 5.58 -21.71
C GLU A 193 14.59 6.09 -21.75
N LEU A 194 14.39 7.41 -21.81
CA LEU A 194 13.06 8.00 -22.00
C LEU A 194 12.67 7.92 -23.48
N ILE A 195 11.70 7.08 -23.82
CA ILE A 195 11.33 6.77 -25.21
C ILE A 195 10.29 7.77 -25.75
N HIS A 196 9.29 8.11 -24.93
CA HIS A 196 8.20 8.97 -25.36
C HIS A 196 7.48 9.60 -24.17
N VAL A 197 6.89 10.78 -24.37
CA VAL A 197 6.09 11.50 -23.38
C VAL A 197 4.77 11.96 -24.00
N ILE A 198 3.69 11.86 -23.22
CA ILE A 198 2.34 12.30 -23.55
C ILE A 198 2.01 13.43 -22.58
N LYS A 199 1.93 14.67 -23.07
CA LYS A 199 1.51 15.80 -22.23
C LYS A 199 0.02 15.71 -21.96
N THR A 200 -0.40 15.76 -20.69
CA THR A 200 -1.80 15.66 -20.29
C THR A 200 -2.09 16.35 -18.97
N ASP A 201 -3.33 16.78 -18.78
CA ASP A 201 -3.91 17.23 -17.52
C ASP A 201 -4.52 16.09 -16.69
N ASP A 202 -4.82 14.95 -17.32
CA ASP A 202 -5.27 13.72 -16.65
C ASP A 202 -4.18 12.62 -16.68
N MET A 203 -3.08 12.86 -15.97
CA MET A 203 -2.01 11.86 -15.84
C MET A 203 -2.52 10.52 -15.30
N ASN A 204 -3.51 10.54 -14.41
CA ASN A 204 -4.03 9.36 -13.74
C ASN A 204 -4.84 8.48 -14.70
N GLY A 205 -5.77 9.05 -15.46
CA GLY A 205 -6.59 8.32 -16.42
C GLY A 205 -5.77 7.79 -17.59
N ILE A 206 -4.85 8.60 -18.13
CA ILE A 206 -4.01 8.19 -19.26
C ILE A 206 -3.04 7.06 -18.87
N GLU A 207 -2.40 7.14 -17.69
CA GLU A 207 -1.55 6.05 -17.19
C GLU A 207 -2.37 4.76 -16.98
N LYS A 208 -3.53 4.88 -16.33
CA LYS A 208 -4.42 3.74 -16.07
C LYS A 208 -4.87 3.06 -17.37
N TYR A 209 -5.23 3.84 -18.39
CA TYR A 209 -5.59 3.31 -19.71
C TYR A 209 -4.48 2.44 -20.30
N TRP A 210 -3.23 2.94 -20.32
CA TRP A 210 -2.11 2.19 -20.89
C TRP A 210 -1.73 0.96 -20.07
N HIS A 211 -1.81 1.05 -18.74
CA HIS A 211 -1.62 -0.10 -17.86
C HIS A 211 -2.64 -1.20 -18.12
N GLU A 212 -3.93 -0.84 -18.27
CA GLU A 212 -4.98 -1.82 -18.56
C GLU A 212 -4.84 -2.39 -19.99
N ARG A 213 -4.54 -1.53 -20.98
CA ARG A 213 -4.32 -1.96 -22.37
C ARG A 213 -3.15 -2.94 -22.51
N PHE A 214 -2.09 -2.81 -21.70
CA PHE A 214 -0.93 -3.70 -21.73
C PHE A 214 -0.87 -4.70 -20.57
N LYS A 215 -1.98 -4.90 -19.85
CA LYS A 215 -2.05 -5.75 -18.66
C LYS A 215 -1.58 -7.18 -18.88
N SER A 216 -1.86 -7.77 -20.05
CA SER A 216 -1.38 -9.11 -20.42
C SER A 216 0.15 -9.20 -20.56
N LYS A 217 0.84 -8.07 -20.69
CA LYS A 217 2.29 -7.93 -20.85
C LYS A 217 2.97 -7.39 -19.59
N HIS A 218 2.19 -7.17 -18.53
CA HIS A 218 2.65 -6.69 -17.23
C HIS A 218 3.65 -7.66 -16.62
N LYS A 219 4.66 -7.12 -15.96
CA LYS A 219 5.67 -7.89 -15.22
C LYS A 219 5.56 -7.59 -13.74
N ARG A 220 6.22 -6.55 -13.26
CA ARG A 220 6.27 -6.18 -11.84
C ARG A 220 6.18 -4.68 -11.71
N ALA A 221 5.40 -4.20 -10.74
CA ALA A 221 5.14 -2.77 -10.52
C ALA A 221 4.63 -2.08 -11.79
N GLU A 222 5.42 -1.22 -12.42
CA GLU A 222 5.03 -0.46 -13.62
C GLU A 222 5.79 -0.92 -14.87
N TRP A 223 6.35 -2.14 -14.85
CA TRP A 223 7.18 -2.68 -15.93
C TRP A 223 6.43 -3.68 -16.81
N PHE A 224 6.68 -3.62 -18.11
CA PHE A 224 6.00 -4.36 -19.17
C PHE A 224 6.98 -4.96 -20.18
N SER A 225 6.59 -6.06 -20.80
CA SER A 225 7.27 -6.68 -21.95
C SER A 225 6.57 -6.29 -23.25
N LEU A 226 6.85 -5.09 -23.74
CA LEU A 226 6.17 -4.52 -24.91
C LEU A 226 6.83 -4.94 -26.22
N SER A 227 6.00 -5.20 -27.23
CA SER A 227 6.41 -5.42 -28.61
C SER A 227 6.62 -4.09 -29.34
N ARG A 228 7.23 -4.14 -30.54
CA ARG A 228 7.35 -2.95 -31.41
C ARG A 228 6.00 -2.32 -31.74
N ALA A 229 4.96 -3.14 -31.93
CA ALA A 229 3.60 -2.67 -32.21
C ALA A 229 3.01 -1.89 -31.02
N ASP A 230 3.27 -2.33 -29.79
CA ASP A 230 2.81 -1.65 -28.57
C ASP A 230 3.49 -0.29 -28.40
N ILE A 231 4.81 -0.25 -28.63
CA ILE A 231 5.59 1.00 -28.56
C ILE A 231 5.08 1.98 -29.61
N SER A 232 4.80 1.49 -30.83
CA SER A 232 4.22 2.31 -31.90
C SER A 232 2.86 2.86 -31.48
N ALA A 233 1.97 2.03 -30.92
CA ALA A 233 0.67 2.47 -30.43
C ALA A 233 0.79 3.55 -29.35
N PHE A 234 1.72 3.41 -28.40
CA PHE A 234 1.97 4.42 -27.37
C PHE A 234 2.47 5.74 -27.97
N LYS A 235 3.41 5.67 -28.92
CA LYS A 235 3.99 6.84 -29.60
C LYS A 235 3.01 7.65 -30.45
N GLN A 236 1.84 7.09 -30.79
CA GLN A 236 0.80 7.83 -31.51
C GLN A 236 0.18 8.95 -30.67
N TRP A 237 0.26 8.87 -29.34
CA TRP A 237 -0.31 9.87 -28.45
C TRP A 237 0.77 10.90 -28.11
N LYS A 238 0.57 12.18 -28.42
CA LYS A 238 1.56 13.24 -28.15
C LYS A 238 1.10 14.22 -27.07
N LYS A 239 -0.15 14.65 -27.17
CA LYS A 239 -0.81 15.53 -26.22
C LYS A 239 -2.28 15.13 -26.12
N ILE A 240 -2.80 15.08 -24.91
CA ILE A 240 -4.22 14.87 -24.62
C ILE A 240 -4.60 15.95 -23.61
N ALA A 241 -5.50 16.82 -24.01
CA ALA A 241 -6.03 17.92 -23.21
C ALA A 241 -7.55 17.91 -23.32
#